data_AF-A0A924CA34-F1
#
_entry.id   AF-A0A924CA34-F1
#
_cell.length_a   1.000
_cell.length_b   1.000
_cell.length_c   1.000
_cell.angle_alpha   90.00
_cell.angle_beta   90.00
_cell.angle_gamma   90.00
#
_symmetry.space_group_name_H-M   'P 1'
#
loop_
_entity.id
_entity.type
_entity.pdbx_description
1 polymer ?
#
loop_
_entity_poly.entity_id
_entity_poly.type
_entity_poly.pdbx_seq_one_letter_code
_entity_poly.pdbx_strand_id
1 'polypeptide(L)' 'MASIEDIVKRQKDGAKFVLSASMMGLDTEEFDIVARVWIKDGGNGFQLAGVPHRRCIDGQFFIDRITVVKTAESGDREP' A
#
# COMPACT_ATOMS: atom_id res chain seq x y z
N MET A 1 -2.02 13.77 10.49
CA MET A 1 -1.47 12.47 10.04
C MET A 1 -1.14 12.60 8.57
N ALA A 2 -0.03 12.04 8.09
CA ALA A 2 0.26 12.05 6.66
C ALA A 2 -0.69 11.07 5.96
N SER A 3 -1.37 11.49 4.91
CA SER A 3 -2.18 10.60 4.08
C SER A 3 -1.28 9.61 3.34
N ILE A 4 -1.85 8.50 2.84
CA ILE A 4 -1.11 7.56 1.99
C ILE A 4 -0.52 8.29 0.77
N GLU A 5 -1.27 9.23 0.20
CA GLU A 5 -0.81 10.06 -0.91
C GLU A 5 0.41 10.89 -0.52
N ASP A 6 0.44 11.47 0.69
CA ASP A 6 1.61 12.19 1.20
C ASP A 6 2.83 11.27 1.35
N ILE A 7 2.62 10.02 1.79
CA ILE A 7 3.68 9.02 1.93
C ILE A 7 4.26 8.68 0.55
N VAL A 8 3.40 8.42 -0.44
CA VAL A 8 3.77 8.05 -1.82
C VAL A 8 4.44 9.22 -2.54
N LYS A 9 3.91 10.44 -2.42
CA LYS A 9 4.48 11.65 -3.04
C LYS A 9 5.91 11.92 -2.59
N ARG A 10 6.25 11.60 -1.34
CA ARG A 10 7.61 11.75 -0.79
C ARG A 10 8.63 10.73 -1.31
N GLN A 11 8.19 9.62 -1.92
CA GLN A 11 9.10 8.62 -2.46
C GLN A 11 9.55 8.96 -3.88
N LYS A 12 10.73 8.47 -4.26
CA LYS A 12 11.20 8.54 -5.66
C LYS A 12 10.47 7.50 -6.51
N ASP A 13 10.33 7.77 -7.80
CA ASP A 13 9.77 6.79 -8.73
C ASP A 13 10.60 5.50 -8.74
N GLY A 14 9.92 4.36 -8.77
CA GLY A 14 10.55 3.05 -8.66
C GLY A 14 11.03 2.68 -7.25
N ALA A 15 10.91 3.58 -6.26
CA ALA A 15 11.28 3.25 -4.88
C ALA A 15 10.40 2.12 -4.33
N LYS A 16 11.03 1.15 -3.65
CA LYS A 16 10.37 0.09 -2.90
C LYS A 16 10.27 0.47 -1.43
N PHE A 17 9.08 0.41 -0.87
CA PHE A 17 8.83 0.75 0.53
C PHE A 17 7.65 -0.02 1.10
N VAL A 18 7.51 0.02 2.43
CA VAL A 18 6.47 -0.70 3.17
C VAL A 18 5.37 0.27 3.57
N LEU A 19 4.12 -0.18 3.43
CA LEU A 19 2.94 0.43 4.00
C LEU A 19 2.37 -0.48 5.08
N SER A 20 2.02 0.08 6.24
CA SER A 20 1.46 -0.68 7.37
C SER A 20 0.22 -0.01 7.95
N ALA A 21 -0.63 -0.79 8.61
CA ALA A 21 -1.83 -0.31 9.31
C ALA A 21 -1.51 0.84 10.29
N SER A 22 -0.45 0.66 11.10
CA SER A 22 0.01 1.64 12.08
C SER A 22 0.44 2.97 11.48
N MET A 23 0.96 3.01 10.25
CA MET A 23 1.33 4.26 9.57
C MET A 23 0.10 5.07 9.17
N MET A 24 -1.04 4.41 9.00
CA MET A 24 -2.29 5.00 8.53
C MET A 24 -3.27 5.27 9.67
N GLY A 25 -2.93 4.86 10.89
CA GLY A 25 -3.85 4.94 12.02
C GLY A 25 -5.06 4.02 11.87
N LEU A 26 -4.95 2.99 11.02
CA LEU A 26 -5.99 1.97 10.81
C LEU A 26 -5.73 0.80 11.74
N ASP A 27 -6.81 0.12 12.12
CA ASP A 27 -6.66 -1.21 12.70
C ASP A 27 -6.29 -2.26 11.63
N THR A 28 -6.06 -3.49 12.07
CA THR A 28 -5.58 -4.55 11.18
C THR A 28 -6.68 -5.07 10.24
N GLU A 29 -7.95 -5.03 10.64
CA GLU A 29 -9.07 -5.48 9.83
C GLU A 29 -9.40 -4.46 8.73
N GLU A 30 -9.43 -3.18 9.10
CA GLU A 30 -9.58 -2.06 8.17
C GLU A 30 -8.45 -2.06 7.12
N PHE A 31 -7.20 -2.25 7.56
CA PHE A 31 -6.08 -2.32 6.64
C PHE A 31 -6.16 -3.55 5.72
N ASP A 32 -6.62 -4.70 6.20
CA ASP A 32 -6.78 -5.90 5.37
C ASP A 32 -7.77 -5.66 4.21
N ILE A 33 -8.89 -4.98 4.47
CA ILE A 33 -9.88 -4.62 3.45
C ILE A 33 -9.24 -3.75 2.37
N VAL A 34 -8.58 -2.67 2.76
CA VAL A 34 -7.99 -1.71 1.82
C VAL A 34 -6.80 -2.33 1.06
N ALA A 35 -5.97 -3.12 1.75
CA ALA A 35 -4.85 -3.82 1.14
C ALA A 35 -5.32 -4.82 0.07
N ARG A 36 -6.45 -5.51 0.26
CA ARG A 36 -7.02 -6.40 -0.76
C ARG A 36 -7.45 -5.66 -2.02
N VAL A 37 -7.99 -4.45 -1.87
CA VAL A 37 -8.32 -3.58 -3.02
C VAL A 37 -7.04 -3.23 -3.78
N TRP A 38 -6.00 -2.78 -3.08
CA TRP A 38 -4.72 -2.44 -3.74
C TRP A 38 -3.99 -3.64 -4.36
N ILE A 39 -4.13 -4.83 -3.78
CA ILE A 39 -3.58 -6.06 -4.37
C ILE A 39 -4.24 -6.35 -5.72
N LYS A 40 -5.55 -6.11 -5.82
CA LYS A 40 -6.33 -6.42 -7.01
C LYS A 40 -6.20 -5.34 -8.09
N ASP A 41 -6.36 -4.08 -7.69
CA ASP A 41 -6.56 -2.96 -8.60
C ASP A 41 -5.34 -2.00 -8.65
N GLY A 42 -4.35 -2.21 -7.77
CA GLY A 42 -3.24 -1.27 -7.56
C GLY A 42 -3.63 -0.13 -6.62
N GLY A 43 -2.62 0.61 -6.16
CA GLY A 43 -2.79 1.83 -5.38
C GLY A 43 -2.64 3.08 -6.23
N ASN A 44 -3.13 4.22 -5.71
CA ASN A 44 -2.91 5.50 -6.39
C ASN A 44 -1.41 5.87 -6.35
N GLY A 45 -0.72 5.78 -7.48
CA GLY A 45 0.70 6.08 -7.60
C GLY A 45 1.64 4.98 -7.10
N PHE A 46 1.13 3.77 -6.82
CA PHE A 46 1.98 2.63 -6.44
C PHE A 46 1.36 1.30 -6.83
N GLN A 47 2.20 0.29 -6.97
CA GLN A 47 1.78 -1.09 -7.19
C GLN A 47 2.35 -2.00 -6.12
N LEU A 48 1.65 -3.09 -5.83
CA LEU A 48 2.12 -4.10 -4.90
C LEU A 48 3.40 -4.76 -5.41
N ALA A 49 4.33 -5.04 -4.52
CA ALA A 49 5.57 -5.71 -4.82
C ALA A 49 5.83 -6.84 -3.82
N GLY A 50 5.70 -8.08 -4.29
CA GLY A 50 5.93 -9.26 -3.47
C GLY A 50 4.71 -9.70 -2.66
N VAL A 51 4.96 -10.48 -1.62
CA VAL A 51 3.91 -11.15 -0.83
C VAL A 51 3.53 -10.28 0.38
N PRO A 52 2.23 -9.96 0.59
CA PRO A 52 1.75 -9.28 1.79
C PRO A 52 2.12 -10.03 3.07
N HIS A 53 2.60 -9.30 4.06
CA HIS A 53 2.80 -9.84 5.39
C HIS A 53 1.45 -9.93 6.11
N ARG A 54 1.23 -11.05 6.81
CA ARG A 54 -0.02 -11.33 7.51
C ARG A 54 0.24 -11.57 9.00
N ARG A 55 -0.71 -11.12 9.81
CA ARG A 55 -0.79 -11.39 11.24
C ARG A 55 -1.96 -12.33 11.51
N CYS A 56 -1.76 -13.28 12.42
CA CYS A 56 -2.83 -14.12 12.94
C CYS A 56 -3.42 -13.46 14.20
N ILE A 57 -4.72 -13.20 14.19
CA ILE A 57 -5.49 -12.67 15.32
C ILE A 57 -6.67 -13.60 15.49
N ASP A 58 -6.80 -14.22 16.67
CA ASP A 58 -7.90 -15.14 17.01
C ASP A 58 -8.15 -16.24 15.96
N GLY A 59 -7.07 -16.79 15.39
CA GLY A 59 -7.14 -17.85 14.39
C GLY A 59 -7.42 -17.39 12.96
N GLN A 60 -7.56 -16.08 12.72
CA GLN A 60 -7.78 -15.49 11.40
C GLN A 60 -6.55 -14.72 10.93
N PHE A 61 -6.26 -14.79 9.62
CA PHE A 61 -5.14 -14.10 9.02
C PHE A 61 -5.57 -12.79 8.36
N PHE A 62 -4.95 -11.71 8.78
CA PHE A 62 -5.15 -10.37 8.24
C PHE A 62 -3.84 -9.82 7.69
N ILE A 63 -3.90 -9.10 6.59
CA ILE A 63 -2.76 -8.33 6.09
C ILE A 63 -2.54 -7.16 7.06
N ASP A 64 -1.32 -6.97 7.55
CA ASP A 64 -0.95 -5.81 8.38
C ASP A 64 0.15 -4.94 7.76
N ARG A 65 0.85 -5.48 6.74
CA ARG A 65 1.88 -4.77 5.98
C ARG A 65 1.94 -5.26 4.53
N ILE A 66 2.15 -4.33 3.62
CA ILE A 66 2.43 -4.59 2.20
C ILE A 66 3.70 -3.89 1.78
N THR A 67 4.43 -4.52 0.87
CA THR A 67 5.54 -3.87 0.15
C THR A 67 5.00 -3.37 -1.18
N VAL A 68 5.34 -2.14 -1.53
CA VAL A 68 4.89 -1.48 -2.76
C VAL A 68 6.07 -0.86 -3.51
N VAL A 69 5.87 -0.61 -4.79
CA VAL A 69 6.77 0.17 -5.66
C VAL A 69 6.02 1.42 -6.08
N LYS A 70 6.62 2.61 -5.90
CA LYS A 70 6.08 3.85 -6.49
C LYS A 70 6.08 3.74 -8.00
N THR A 71 4.91 3.89 -8.62
CA THR A 71 4.82 4.01 -10.07
C THR A 71 5.22 5.43 -10.46
N ALA A 72 5.97 5.59 -11.56
CA ALA A 72 6.13 6.90 -12.16
C ALA A 72 4.72 7.47 -12.40
N GLU A 73 4.48 8.72 -11.99
CA GLU A 73 3.28 9.40 -12.44
C GLU A 73 3.28 9.31 -13.96
N SER A 74 2.19 8.83 -14.53
CA SER A 74 1.99 8.88 -15.97
C SER A 74 1.84 10.36 -16.33
N GLY A 75 2.97 11.08 -16.40
CA GLY A 75 3.02 12.36 -17.06
C GLY A 75 2.50 12.12 -18.47
N ASP A 76 1.41 12.79 -18.80
CA ASP A 76 0.83 12.96 -20.12
C ASP A 76 1.25 11.91 -21.16
N ARG A 77 0.45 10.85 -21.30
CA ARG A 77 0.24 10.30 -22.64
C ARG A 77 -0.79 11.20 -23.33
N GLU A 78 -0.37 12.39 -23.74
CA GLU A 78 -1.00 13.04 -24.89
C GLU A 78 -0.34 12.50 -26.18
N PRO A 79 -1.14 12.25 -27.24
CA PRO A 79 -0.71 11.62 -28.49
C PRO A 79 0.23 12.49 -29.33
#